data_AF-A0A2J2HB43-F1
#
_entry.id   AF-A0A2J2HB43-F1
#
_cell.length_a   1.000
_cell.length_b   1.000
_cell.length_c   1.000
_cell.angle_alpha   90.00
_cell.angle_beta   90.00
_cell.angle_gamma   90.00
#
_symmetry.space_group_name_H-M   'P 1'
#
loop_
_entity.id
_entity.type
_entity.pdbx_description
1 polymer ?
#
loop_
_entity_poly.entity_id
_entity_poly.type
_entity_poly.pdbx_seq_one_letter_code
_entity_poly.pdbx_strand_id
1 'polypeptide(L)'
;MSAVSETVIGVIIVAMAATVLGVVFYILTGYQTGFTHQLEAVTTLVAGVETEPNTWIVEVVWTYKPVIKGFITSDGRFISVDSGQVSLLQCGVGYAPAPYRYCIYRLEGVSKEPVEVVG
;
A
#
# COMPACT_ATOMS: atom_id res chain seq x y z
N MET A 1 59.77 6.70 14.15
CA MET A 1 58.52 6.93 13.40
C MET A 1 57.72 7.99 14.16
N SER A 2 57.30 9.06 13.50
CA SER A 2 56.74 10.26 14.13
C SER A 2 55.27 10.04 14.49
N ALA A 3 54.84 10.40 15.70
CA ALA A 3 53.44 10.33 16.15
C ALA A 3 52.45 11.03 15.19
N VAL A 4 52.95 11.95 14.36
CA VAL A 4 52.20 12.64 13.30
C VAL A 4 51.77 11.67 12.18
N SER A 5 52.59 10.67 11.83
CA SER A 5 52.21 9.71 10.78
C SER A 5 51.13 8.73 11.25
N GLU A 6 51.15 8.33 12.52
CA GLU A 6 50.15 7.42 13.09
C GLU A 6 48.78 8.10 13.28
N THR A 7 48.78 9.37 13.69
CA THR A 7 47.54 10.15 13.79
C THR A 7 46.91 10.42 12.43
N VAL A 8 47.71 10.73 11.40
CA VAL A 8 47.19 10.91 10.03
C VAL A 8 46.59 9.61 9.48
N ILE A 9 47.25 8.47 9.70
CA ILE A 9 46.71 7.15 9.29
C ILE A 9 45.41 6.84 10.03
N GLY A 10 45.34 7.11 11.34
CA GLY A 10 44.12 6.93 12.13
C GLY A 10 42.94 7.77 11.63
N VAL A 11 43.18 9.04 11.28
CA VAL A 11 42.15 9.94 10.73
C VAL A 11 41.63 9.43 9.39
N ILE A 12 42.51 8.95 8.51
CA ILE A 12 42.10 8.41 7.20
C ILE A 12 41.23 7.16 7.36
N ILE A 13 41.61 6.25 8.26
CA ILE A 13 40.85 5.02 8.51
C ILE A 13 39.45 5.35 9.06
N VAL A 14 39.36 6.28 10.01
CA VAL A 14 38.07 6.72 10.58
C VAL A 14 37.18 7.38 9.51
N ALA A 15 37.76 8.22 8.64
CA ALA A 15 37.03 8.84 7.55
C ALA A 15 36.50 7.82 6.52
N MET A 16 37.28 6.79 6.21
CA MET A 16 36.85 5.70 5.34
C MET A 16 35.75 4.84 5.99
N ALA A 17 35.88 4.53 7.29
CA ALA A 17 34.84 3.79 8.00
C ALA A 17 33.52 4.56 8.07
N ALA A 18 33.57 5.87 8.34
CA ALA A 18 32.40 6.74 8.39
C ALA A 18 31.70 6.86 7.03
N THR A 19 32.45 6.96 5.94
CA THR A 19 31.87 7.01 4.58
C THR A 19 31.22 5.70 4.19
N VAL A 20 31.84 4.55 4.47
CA VAL A 20 31.23 3.23 4.23
C VAL A 20 29.94 3.06 5.03
N LEU A 21 29.95 3.40 6.33
CA LEU A 21 28.75 3.37 7.17
C LEU A 21 27.65 4.30 6.63
N GLY A 22 28.01 5.52 6.22
CA GLY A 22 27.08 6.48 5.64
C GLY A 22 26.40 5.95 4.36
N VAL A 23 27.17 5.30 3.48
CA VAL A 23 26.63 4.69 2.26
C VAL A 23 25.69 3.52 2.58
N VAL A 24 26.07 2.66 3.54
CA VAL A 24 25.22 1.54 3.96
C VAL A 24 23.90 2.04 4.54
N PHE A 25 23.93 3.04 5.41
CA PHE A 25 22.70 3.65 5.94
C PHE A 25 21.85 4.29 4.84
N TYR A 26 22.47 5.02 3.91
CA TYR A 26 21.75 5.62 2.79
C TYR A 26 21.00 4.57 1.94
N ILE A 27 21.65 3.45 1.61
CA ILE A 27 21.03 2.36 0.85
C ILE A 27 19.90 1.70 1.65
N LEU A 28 20.12 1.42 2.94
CA LEU A 28 19.11 0.79 3.80
C LEU A 28 17.88 1.69 3.96
N THR A 29 18.06 2.99 4.15
CA THR A 29 16.96 3.94 4.25
C THR A 29 16.20 4.04 2.92
N GLY A 30 16.91 4.12 1.79
CA GLY A 30 16.30 4.13 0.46
C GLY A 30 15.52 2.86 0.14
N TYR A 31 16.01 1.70 0.59
CA TYR A 31 15.31 0.43 0.43
C TYR A 31 14.02 0.38 1.27
N GLN A 32 14.06 0.87 2.51
CA GLN A 32 12.88 0.96 3.37
C GLN A 32 11.82 1.92 2.82
N THR A 33 12.18 3.11 2.34
CA THR A 33 11.22 4.02 1.71
C THR A 33 10.64 3.43 0.43
N GLY A 34 11.46 2.82 -0.43
CA GLY A 34 10.98 2.15 -1.65
C GLY A 34 9.96 1.04 -1.37
N PHE A 35 10.25 0.16 -0.40
CA PHE A 35 9.34 -0.92 0.00
C PHE A 35 8.06 -0.40 0.63
N THR A 36 8.17 0.64 1.46
CA THR A 36 7.01 1.27 2.09
C THR A 36 6.12 1.87 1.01
N HIS A 37 6.66 2.70 0.10
CA HIS A 37 5.87 3.33 -0.98
C HIS A 37 5.22 2.35 -1.96
N GLN A 38 5.85 1.21 -2.25
CA GLN A 38 5.21 0.18 -3.08
C GLN A 38 4.04 -0.48 -2.37
N LEU A 39 4.14 -0.72 -1.07
CA LEU A 39 3.03 -1.22 -0.26
C LEU A 39 1.96 -0.16 0.01
N GLU A 40 2.32 1.13 -0.01
CA GLU A 40 1.38 2.23 0.23
C GLU A 40 0.26 2.31 -0.82
N ALA A 41 0.48 1.76 -2.02
CA ALA A 41 -0.44 1.87 -3.16
C ALA A 41 -1.26 0.60 -3.45
N VAL A 42 -1.11 -0.47 -2.66
CA VAL A 42 -1.80 -1.73 -2.95
C VAL A 42 -3.18 -1.75 -2.30
N THR A 43 -4.19 -1.37 -3.08
CA THR A 43 -5.59 -1.67 -2.78
C THR A 43 -5.96 -3.01 -3.39
N THR A 44 -6.69 -3.85 -2.66
CA THR A 44 -7.08 -5.18 -3.16
C THR A 44 -8.54 -5.48 -2.84
N LEU A 45 -9.26 -5.99 -3.83
CA LEU A 45 -10.60 -6.57 -3.64
C LEU A 45 -10.42 -7.95 -3.00
N VAL A 46 -10.99 -8.17 -1.81
CA VAL A 46 -10.85 -9.44 -1.08
C VAL A 46 -12.03 -10.35 -1.36
N ALA A 47 -13.23 -9.79 -1.32
CA ALA A 47 -14.46 -10.54 -1.49
C ALA A 47 -15.52 -9.66 -2.15
N GLY A 48 -16.25 -10.24 -3.10
CA GLY A 48 -17.48 -9.70 -3.66
C GLY A 48 -18.58 -10.76 -3.54
N VAL A 49 -19.67 -10.45 -2.86
CA VAL A 49 -20.80 -11.37 -2.69
C VAL A 49 -22.07 -10.69 -3.17
N GLU A 50 -22.82 -11.36 -4.03
CA GLU A 50 -24.15 -10.92 -4.43
C GLU A 50 -25.15 -11.24 -3.32
N THR A 51 -25.79 -10.22 -2.75
CA THR A 51 -26.78 -10.40 -1.68
C THR A 51 -28.21 -10.40 -2.20
N GLU A 52 -28.46 -9.63 -3.27
CA GLU A 52 -29.72 -9.53 -3.98
C GLU A 52 -29.43 -9.37 -5.48
N PRO A 53 -30.39 -9.62 -6.39
CA PRO A 53 -30.15 -9.48 -7.82
C PRO A 53 -29.58 -8.10 -8.16
N ASN A 54 -28.39 -8.08 -8.76
CA ASN A 54 -27.65 -6.87 -9.10
C ASN A 54 -27.19 -6.01 -7.89
N THR A 55 -27.10 -6.60 -6.69
CA THR A 55 -26.59 -5.92 -5.50
C THR A 55 -25.43 -6.70 -4.89
N TRP A 56 -24.27 -6.07 -4.85
CA TRP A 56 -23.02 -6.68 -4.39
C TRP A 56 -22.52 -6.03 -3.12
N ILE A 57 -22.02 -6.84 -2.20
CA ILE A 57 -21.24 -6.40 -1.05
C ILE A 57 -19.78 -6.70 -1.34
N VAL A 58 -18.95 -5.67 -1.31
CA VAL A 58 -17.54 -5.74 -1.68
C VAL A 58 -16.69 -5.32 -0.50
N GLU A 59 -15.77 -6.19 -0.09
CA GLU A 59 -14.74 -5.86 0.88
C GLU A 59 -13.44 -5.47 0.15
N VAL A 60 -13.00 -4.25 0.42
CA VAL A 60 -11.75 -3.71 -0.09
C VAL A 60 -10.77 -3.56 1.06
N VAL A 61 -9.56 -4.09 0.91
CA VAL A 61 -8.51 -4.01 1.93
C VAL A 61 -7.26 -3.32 1.40
N TRP A 62 -6.51 -2.72 2.31
CA TRP A 62 -5.25 -2.06 2.03
C TRP A 62 -4.38 -1.97 3.28
N THR A 63 -3.08 -1.91 3.07
CA THR A 63 -2.09 -1.75 4.13
C THR A 63 -1.85 -0.28 4.49
N TYR A 64 -2.08 0.66 3.57
CA TYR A 64 -1.89 2.10 3.77
C TYR A 64 -2.97 2.94 3.09
N LYS A 65 -3.06 4.26 3.37
CA LYS A 65 -4.13 5.16 2.85
C LYS A 65 -4.34 5.01 1.32
N PRO A 66 -5.41 4.35 0.86
CA PRO A 66 -5.69 4.26 -0.55
C PRO A 66 -6.51 5.48 -0.91
N VAL A 67 -6.48 5.79 -2.19
CA VAL A 67 -7.57 6.48 -2.84
C VAL A 67 -8.35 5.38 -3.54
N ILE A 68 -9.65 5.26 -3.31
CA ILE A 68 -10.51 4.33 -4.04
C ILE A 68 -11.32 5.19 -4.99
N LYS A 69 -11.12 5.02 -6.30
CA LYS A 69 -11.87 5.74 -7.34
C LYS A 69 -13.11 4.98 -7.79
N GLY A 70 -13.07 3.65 -7.74
CA GLY A 70 -14.20 2.83 -8.18
C GLY A 70 -13.86 1.35 -8.34
N PHE A 71 -14.72 0.66 -9.08
CA PHE A 71 -14.69 -0.78 -9.28
C PHE A 71 -14.79 -1.11 -10.77
N ILE A 72 -14.15 -2.19 -11.21
CA ILE A 72 -14.34 -2.76 -12.54
C ILE A 72 -15.13 -4.06 -12.38
N THR A 73 -16.19 -4.20 -13.15
CA THR A 73 -17.02 -5.42 -13.20
C THR A 73 -16.49 -6.42 -14.23
N SER A 74 -16.92 -7.69 -14.16
CA SER A 74 -16.42 -8.75 -15.04
C SER A 74 -16.71 -8.55 -16.54
N ASP A 75 -17.63 -7.65 -16.89
CA ASP A 75 -17.87 -7.18 -18.26
C ASP A 75 -16.99 -5.97 -18.68
N GLY A 76 -16.06 -5.55 -17.82
CA GLY A 76 -15.13 -4.45 -18.06
C GLY A 76 -15.70 -3.06 -17.79
N ARG A 77 -16.91 -2.95 -17.22
CA ARG A 77 -17.51 -1.65 -16.91
C ARG A 77 -16.92 -1.05 -15.62
N PHE A 78 -16.56 0.22 -15.69
CA PHE A 78 -16.12 1.00 -14.53
C PHE A 78 -17.30 1.63 -13.78
N ILE A 79 -17.27 1.56 -12.45
CA ILE A 79 -18.26 2.14 -11.55
C ILE A 79 -17.54 3.03 -10.54
N SER A 80 -17.79 4.34 -10.60
CA SER A 80 -17.18 5.29 -9.66
C SER A 80 -17.71 5.09 -8.24
N VAL A 81 -16.85 5.28 -7.24
CA VAL A 81 -17.23 5.29 -5.82
C VAL A 81 -18.21 6.43 -5.50
N ASP A 82 -18.15 7.54 -6.27
CA ASP A 82 -19.04 8.69 -6.11
C ASP A 82 -20.38 8.50 -6.85
N SER A 83 -20.56 7.37 -7.53
CA SER A 83 -21.83 7.09 -8.19
C SER A 83 -22.91 6.80 -7.13
N GLY A 84 -24.16 7.17 -7.43
CA GLY A 84 -25.30 6.80 -6.57
C GLY A 84 -25.56 5.30 -6.46
N GLN A 85 -24.81 4.48 -7.21
CA GLN A 85 -24.85 3.02 -7.14
C GLN A 85 -23.93 2.46 -6.04
N VAL A 86 -23.00 3.25 -5.51
CA VAL A 86 -22.05 2.81 -4.50
C VAL A 86 -22.40 3.47 -3.17
N SER A 87 -22.56 2.66 -2.13
CA SER A 87 -22.70 3.15 -0.76
C SER A 87 -21.66 2.51 0.15
N LEU A 88 -21.05 3.33 0.99
CA LEU A 88 -20.13 2.84 2.01
C LEU A 88 -20.94 2.33 3.21
N LEU A 89 -20.76 1.06 3.56
CA LEU A 89 -21.44 0.45 4.70
C LEU A 89 -20.63 0.58 5.98
N GLN A 90 -19.35 0.23 5.92
CA GLN A 90 -18.48 0.19 7.10
C GLN A 90 -17.03 0.36 6.69
N CYS A 91 -16.25 1.02 7.55
CA CYS A 91 -14.79 1.02 7.47
C CYS A 91 -14.21 0.64 8.82
N GLY A 92 -13.03 0.03 8.80
CA GLY A 92 -12.35 -0.39 10.02
C GLY A 92 -10.88 -0.71 9.81
N VAL A 93 -10.30 -1.26 10.88
CA VAL A 93 -8.93 -1.77 10.90
C VAL A 93 -9.00 -3.22 11.34
N GLY A 94 -8.56 -4.12 10.47
CA GLY A 94 -8.42 -5.54 10.75
C GLY A 94 -6.97 -5.89 11.11
N TYR A 95 -6.79 -7.10 11.63
CA TYR A 95 -5.49 -7.63 12.04
C TYR A 95 -5.37 -9.09 11.61
N ALA A 96 -4.63 -9.37 10.51
CA ALA A 96 -4.09 -10.69 10.15
C ALA A 96 -3.38 -10.63 8.78
N PRO A 97 -2.11 -11.08 8.64
CA PRO A 97 -1.08 -11.31 9.66
C PRO A 97 -0.44 -10.01 10.20
N ALA A 98 -0.83 -8.85 9.69
CA ALA A 98 -0.42 -7.50 10.10
C ALA A 98 -1.65 -6.57 10.14
N PRO A 99 -1.55 -5.34 10.69
CA PRO A 99 -2.64 -4.38 10.63
C PRO A 99 -2.97 -4.02 9.18
N TYR A 100 -4.23 -4.12 8.81
CA TYR A 100 -4.74 -3.65 7.52
C TYR A 100 -6.01 -2.85 7.75
N ARG A 101 -6.35 -1.99 6.82
CA ARG A 101 -7.60 -1.24 6.84
C ARG A 101 -8.52 -1.87 5.81
N TYR A 102 -9.81 -1.80 6.09
CA TYR A 102 -10.82 -2.32 5.18
C TYR A 102 -12.00 -1.36 5.12
N CYS A 103 -12.66 -1.33 3.98
CA CYS A 103 -13.98 -0.75 3.83
C CYS A 103 -14.88 -1.71 3.06
N ILE A 104 -16.13 -1.78 3.49
CA ILE A 104 -17.19 -2.58 2.90
C ILE A 104 -18.11 -1.64 2.14
N TYR A 105 -18.24 -1.89 0.85
CA TYR A 105 -19.10 -1.13 -0.06
C TYR A 105 -20.27 -1.99 -0.48
N ARG A 106 -21.42 -1.36 -0.68
CA ARG A 106 -22.56 -1.94 -1.38
C ARG A 106 -22.67 -1.29 -2.75
N LEU A 107 -22.78 -2.12 -3.78
CA LEU A 107 -22.95 -1.75 -5.17
C LEU A 107 -24.35 -2.16 -5.63
N GLU A 108 -25.24 -1.20 -5.87
CA GLU A 108 -26.65 -1.43 -6.23
C GLU A 108 -26.89 -1.19 -7.75
N GLY A 109 -27.70 -2.06 -8.38
CA GLY A 109 -27.96 -1.98 -9.82
C GLY A 109 -26.76 -2.40 -10.68
N VAL A 110 -25.90 -3.26 -10.14
CA VAL A 110 -24.69 -3.75 -10.77
C VAL A 110 -24.87 -5.21 -11.19
N SER A 111 -25.09 -5.43 -12.49
CA SER A 111 -25.48 -6.73 -13.05
C SER A 111 -24.36 -7.76 -13.19
N LYS A 112 -23.11 -7.35 -12.93
CA LYS A 112 -21.92 -8.19 -13.09
C LYS A 112 -21.03 -8.04 -11.88
N GLU A 113 -20.39 -9.13 -11.50
CA GLU A 113 -19.53 -9.17 -10.32
C GLU A 113 -18.41 -8.13 -10.41
N PRO A 114 -18.14 -7.37 -9.34
CA PRO A 114 -16.96 -6.52 -9.25
C PRO A 114 -15.71 -7.39 -9.08
N VAL A 115 -14.76 -7.27 -10.01
CA VAL A 115 -13.55 -8.10 -10.06
C VAL A 115 -12.30 -7.34 -9.66
N GLU A 116 -12.31 -6.01 -9.74
CA GLU A 116 -11.14 -5.17 -9.47
C GLU A 116 -11.53 -3.85 -8.81
N VAL A 117 -10.61 -3.29 -8.02
CA VAL A 117 -10.70 -1.97 -7.40
C VAL A 117 -9.70 -1.04 -8.09
N VAL A 118 -10.17 0.16 -8.46
CA VAL A 118 -9.35 1.20 -9.08
C VAL A 118 -8.98 2.24 -8.03
N GLY A 119 -7.68 2.53 -7.90
CA GLY A 119 -7.14 3.58 -7.02
C GLY A 119 -6.72 4.87 -7.69
#